data_AF-A0A2G6FSB8-F1
#
_entry.id   AF-A0A2G6FSB8-F1
#
_cell.length_a   1.000
_cell.length_b   1.000
_cell.length_c   1.000
_cell.angle_alpha   90.00
_cell.angle_beta   90.00
_cell.angle_gamma   90.00
#
_symmetry.space_group_name_H-M   'P 1'
#
loop_
_entity.id
_entity.type
_entity.pdbx_description
1 polymer ?
#
loop_
_entity_poly.entity_id
_entity_poly.type
_entity_poly.pdbx_seq_one_letter_code
_entity_poly.pdbx_strand_id
1 'polypeptide(L)'
;MEDWFNFAAVDDAVIKRERAKARELRKSRWWQRKTASGRCYYCGNIFTYQQLTMDHLIPLARGGRSTRDNLVPACKECNNHKKNLLPVEWEEYLGKIGRQV
;
A
#
# COMPACT_ATOMS: atom_id res chain seq x y z
N MET A 1 32.57 2.35 18.46
CA MET A 1 32.32 3.63 17.76
C MET A 1 32.11 3.30 16.30
N GLU A 2 30.91 2.81 15.95
CA GLU A 2 30.49 2.51 14.56
C GLU A 2 29.02 2.04 14.62
N ASP A 3 28.11 2.96 14.92
CA ASP A 3 26.67 2.73 14.67
C ASP A 3 25.96 4.06 14.37
N TRP A 4 26.69 4.97 13.69
CA TRP A 4 26.22 6.34 13.42
C TRP A 4 25.53 6.47 12.05
N PHE A 5 25.50 5.41 11.24
CA PHE A 5 25.00 5.46 9.87
C PHE A 5 24.11 4.28 9.45
N ASN A 6 23.37 3.65 10.36
CA ASN A 6 22.31 2.73 9.95
C ASN A 6 20.98 3.48 9.64
N PHE A 7 21.04 4.48 8.75
CA PHE A 7 19.87 5.25 8.31
C PHE A 7 19.01 4.53 7.27
N ALA A 8 19.44 3.37 6.76
CA ALA A 8 18.85 2.76 5.57
C ALA A 8 17.76 1.71 5.87
N ALA A 9 17.83 1.01 7.00
CA ALA A 9 16.91 -0.07 7.31
C ALA A 9 15.87 0.36 8.36
N VAL A 10 14.59 0.22 8.01
CA VAL A 10 13.51 0.38 9.00
C VAL A 10 13.53 -0.80 9.96
N ASP A 11 13.56 -0.53 11.25
CA ASP A 11 13.53 -1.53 12.32
C ASP A 11 12.34 -2.49 12.16
N ASP A 12 12.61 -3.80 12.25
CA ASP A 12 11.62 -4.87 12.13
C ASP A 12 10.49 -4.78 13.16
N ALA A 13 10.77 -4.32 14.38
CA ALA A 13 9.77 -4.07 15.41
C ALA A 13 8.81 -2.95 14.98
N VAL A 14 9.31 -1.94 14.27
CA VAL A 14 8.46 -0.88 13.66
C VAL A 14 7.59 -1.50 12.57
N ILE A 15 8.17 -2.29 11.65
CA ILE A 15 7.41 -2.95 10.58
C ILE A 15 6.31 -3.85 11.18
N LYS A 16 6.64 -4.65 12.21
CA LYS A 16 5.68 -5.53 12.90
C LYS A 16 4.53 -4.73 13.51
N ARG A 17 4.83 -3.62 14.19
CA ARG A 17 3.83 -2.72 14.78
C ARG A 17 2.90 -2.14 13.70
N GLU A 18 3.47 -1.65 12.60
CA GLU A 18 2.68 -1.08 11.50
C GLU A 18 1.82 -2.15 10.80
N ARG A 19 2.32 -3.39 10.63
CA ARG A 19 1.51 -4.50 10.12
C ARG A 19 0.35 -4.85 11.06
N ALA A 20 0.55 -4.80 12.38
CA ALA A 20 -0.54 -5.01 13.34
C ALA A 20 -1.62 -3.92 13.22
N LYS A 21 -1.21 -2.64 13.14
CA LYS A 21 -2.15 -1.52 12.90
C LYS A 21 -2.94 -1.69 11.60
N ALA A 22 -2.31 -2.10 10.50
CA ALA A 22 -2.98 -2.36 9.23
C ALA A 22 -4.05 -3.46 9.36
N ARG A 23 -3.76 -4.54 10.10
CA ARG A 23 -4.71 -5.62 10.35
C ARG A 23 -5.94 -5.13 11.12
N GLU A 24 -5.76 -4.26 12.12
CA GLU A 24 -6.89 -3.67 12.84
C GLU A 24 -7.68 -2.68 11.97
N LEU A 25 -7.00 -1.85 11.17
CA LEU A 25 -7.67 -0.98 10.21
C LEU A 25 -8.47 -1.75 9.16
N ARG A 26 -7.99 -2.92 8.71
CA ARG A 26 -8.70 -3.78 7.75
C ARG A 26 -10.05 -4.27 8.27
N LYS A 27 -10.20 -4.41 9.60
CA LYS A 27 -11.46 -4.81 10.25
C LYS A 27 -12.43 -3.63 10.42
N SER A 28 -11.96 -2.40 10.29
CA SER A 28 -12.74 -1.20 10.57
C SER A 28 -13.82 -0.92 9.51
N ARG A 29 -14.89 -0.22 9.91
CA ARG A 29 -15.93 0.29 8.98
C ARG A 29 -15.36 1.23 7.92
N TRP A 30 -14.27 1.95 8.25
CA TRP A 30 -13.59 2.80 7.28
C TRP A 30 -13.05 1.98 6.11
N TRP A 31 -12.40 0.85 6.39
CA TRP A 31 -11.87 -0.01 5.33
C TRP A 31 -13.00 -0.62 4.49
N GLN A 32 -14.05 -1.13 5.15
CA GLN A 32 -15.25 -1.64 4.46
C GLN A 32 -15.82 -0.61 3.47
N ARG A 33 -15.99 0.65 3.91
CA ARG A 33 -16.44 1.75 3.06
C ARG A 33 -15.45 2.05 1.93
N LYS A 34 -14.15 2.09 2.22
CA LYS A 34 -13.10 2.36 1.22
C LYS A 34 -13.06 1.31 0.11
N THR A 35 -13.35 0.05 0.44
CA THR A 35 -13.43 -1.06 -0.52
C THR A 35 -14.81 -1.25 -1.17
N ALA A 36 -15.84 -0.52 -0.73
CA ALA A 36 -17.23 -0.81 -1.13
C ALA A 36 -17.47 -0.66 -2.63
N SER A 37 -16.74 0.22 -3.32
CA SER A 37 -16.83 0.38 -4.78
C SER A 37 -16.20 -0.76 -5.57
N GLY A 38 -15.41 -1.63 -4.92
CA GLY A 38 -14.65 -2.69 -5.59
C GLY A 38 -13.48 -2.18 -6.44
N ARG A 39 -13.24 -0.87 -6.49
CA ARG A 39 -12.27 -0.26 -7.41
C ARG A 39 -10.83 -0.42 -6.91
N CYS A 40 -9.98 -1.04 -7.72
CA CYS A 40 -8.53 -1.03 -7.49
C CYS A 40 -7.98 0.38 -7.69
N TYR A 41 -7.18 0.87 -6.74
CA TYR A 41 -6.56 2.19 -6.78
C TYR A 41 -5.61 2.36 -7.99
N TYR A 42 -4.92 1.30 -8.40
CA TYR A 42 -3.89 1.37 -9.42
C TYR A 42 -4.45 1.25 -10.84
N CYS A 43 -5.21 0.19 -11.13
CA CYS A 43 -5.73 -0.06 -12.47
C CYS A 43 -7.14 0.50 -12.70
N GLY A 44 -7.87 0.89 -11.66
CA GLY A 44 -9.23 1.42 -11.78
C GLY A 44 -10.31 0.39 -12.09
N ASN A 45 -9.95 -0.88 -12.36
CA ASN A 45 -10.91 -1.96 -12.59
C ASN A 45 -11.68 -2.33 -11.30
N ILE A 46 -12.87 -2.92 -11.47
CA ILE A 46 -13.77 -3.34 -10.39
C ILE A 46 -13.54 -4.81 -10.06
N PHE A 47 -13.44 -5.11 -8.76
CA PHE A 47 -13.19 -6.43 -8.20
C PHE A 47 -14.12 -6.69 -7.02
N THR A 48 -14.32 -7.98 -6.69
CA THR A 48 -15.01 -8.34 -5.45
C THR A 48 -14.13 -8.04 -4.24
N TYR A 49 -14.75 -7.91 -3.05
CA TYR A 49 -14.02 -7.65 -1.81
C TYR A 49 -12.92 -8.68 -1.53
N GLN A 50 -13.15 -9.96 -1.87
CA GLN A 50 -12.19 -11.05 -1.67
C GLN A 50 -10.98 -10.97 -2.62
N GLN A 51 -11.14 -10.29 -3.76
CA GLN A 51 -10.07 -10.06 -4.73
C GLN A 51 -9.24 -8.80 -4.39
N LEU A 52 -9.72 -7.95 -3.49
CA LEU A 52 -9.02 -6.75 -3.04
C LEU A 52 -8.11 -7.01 -1.83
N THR A 53 -6.86 -6.58 -1.96
CA THR A 53 -5.86 -6.49 -0.91
C THR A 53 -5.79 -5.07 -0.36
N MET A 54 -5.19 -4.95 0.82
CA MET A 54 -4.81 -3.66 1.41
C MET A 54 -3.34 -3.46 1.10
N ASP A 55 -3.02 -2.36 0.44
CA ASP A 55 -1.65 -2.02 0.07
C ASP A 55 -1.23 -0.68 0.70
N HIS A 56 0.07 -0.54 0.92
CA HIS A 56 0.70 0.69 1.40
C HIS A 56 1.31 1.44 0.21
N LEU A 57 0.85 2.67 -0.07
CA LEU A 57 1.40 3.51 -1.14
C LEU A 57 2.91 3.67 -0.96
N ILE A 58 3.33 4.10 0.23
CA ILE A 58 4.71 4.06 0.71
C ILE A 58 4.90 2.73 1.45
N PRO A 59 5.72 1.79 0.94
CA PRO A 59 5.96 0.51 1.60
C PRO A 59 6.52 0.67 3.01
N LEU A 60 6.16 -0.24 3.92
CA LEU A 60 6.67 -0.24 5.30
C LEU A 60 8.20 -0.35 5.36
N ALA A 61 8.80 -1.12 4.45
CA ALA A 61 10.26 -1.26 4.33
C ALA A 61 10.96 0.06 3.94
N ARG A 62 10.21 1.06 3.46
CA ARG A 62 10.71 2.39 3.08
C ARG A 62 10.18 3.49 4.00
N GLY A 63 9.80 3.13 5.22
CA GLY A 63 9.38 4.06 6.26
C GLY A 63 7.89 4.42 6.22
N GLY A 64 7.11 3.79 5.34
CA GLY A 64 5.66 3.96 5.29
C GLY A 64 4.96 3.59 6.60
N ARG A 65 3.82 4.22 6.86
CA ARG A 65 3.00 3.99 8.07
C ARG A 65 1.63 3.45 7.71
N SER A 66 1.00 2.72 8.63
CA SER A 66 -0.35 2.20 8.45
C SER A 66 -1.40 3.25 8.81
N THR A 67 -1.44 4.34 8.05
CA THR A 67 -2.43 5.41 8.17
C THR A 67 -3.47 5.29 7.06
N ARG A 68 -4.64 5.93 7.24
CA ARG A 68 -5.74 5.87 6.27
C ARG A 68 -5.36 6.43 4.89
N ASP A 69 -4.46 7.41 4.87
CA ASP A 69 -4.00 8.08 3.65
C ASP A 69 -2.96 7.26 2.89
N ASN A 70 -2.17 6.45 3.61
CA ASN A 70 -1.18 5.57 2.99
C ASN A 70 -1.76 4.21 2.57
N LEU A 71 -2.98 3.87 2.99
CA LEU A 71 -3.61 2.57 2.74
C LEU A 71 -4.63 2.65 1.61
N VAL A 72 -4.46 1.83 0.57
CA VAL A 72 -5.35 1.81 -0.60
C VAL A 72 -5.84 0.39 -0.97
N PRO A 73 -7.04 0.25 -1.54
CA PRO A 73 -7.50 -1.02 -2.08
C PRO A 73 -6.78 -1.33 -3.39
N ALA A 74 -6.17 -2.50 -3.49
CA ALA A 74 -5.46 -2.95 -4.69
C ALA A 74 -5.94 -4.34 -5.09
N CYS A 75 -5.98 -4.66 -6.39
CA CYS A 75 -6.12 -6.04 -6.81
C CYS A 75 -4.81 -6.81 -6.58
N LYS A 76 -4.89 -8.14 -6.49
CA LYS A 76 -3.71 -9.00 -6.26
C LYS A 76 -2.61 -8.78 -7.30
N GLU A 77 -2.97 -8.63 -8.57
CA GLU A 77 -2.02 -8.43 -9.67
C GLU A 77 -1.23 -7.13 -9.51
N CYS A 78 -1.93 -5.99 -9.38
CA CYS A 78 -1.28 -4.69 -9.17
C CYS A 78 -0.43 -4.67 -7.89
N ASN A 79 -0.94 -5.25 -6.82
CA ASN A 79 -0.21 -5.35 -5.56
C ASN A 79 1.10 -6.17 -5.71
N ASN A 80 1.05 -7.26 -6.47
CA ASN A 80 2.22 -8.10 -6.74
C ASN A 80 3.21 -7.47 -7.72
N HIS A 81 2.75 -6.63 -8.65
CA HIS A 81 3.61 -5.89 -9.57
C HIS A 81 4.33 -4.75 -8.83
N LYS A 82 3.60 -3.98 -8.01
CA LYS A 82 4.18 -2.89 -7.21
C LYS A 82 5.25 -3.37 -6.23
N LYS A 83 5.00 -4.47 -5.50
CA LYS A 83 5.91 -4.95 -4.44
C LYS A 83 6.32 -3.81 -3.47
N ASN A 84 7.62 -3.49 -3.44
CA ASN A 84 8.22 -2.46 -2.61
C ASN A 84 8.53 -1.16 -3.39
N LEU A 85 8.01 -1.04 -4.62
CA LEU A 85 8.12 0.20 -5.39
C LEU A 85 7.21 1.26 -4.77
N LEU A 86 7.70 2.50 -4.83
CA LEU A 86 6.86 3.68 -4.71
C LEU A 86 6.04 3.85 -6.01
N PRO A 87 4.86 4.47 -5.96
CA PRO A 87 4.05 4.67 -7.17
C PRO A 87 4.80 5.42 -8.28
N VAL A 88 5.70 6.33 -7.91
CA VAL A 88 6.57 7.08 -8.84
C VAL A 88 7.65 6.25 -9.52
N GLU A 89 7.96 5.07 -9.00
CA GLU A 89 8.94 4.14 -9.58
C GLU A 89 8.26 3.09 -10.48
N TRP A 90 6.92 3.11 -10.57
CA TRP A 90 6.16 2.15 -11.36
C TRP A 90 5.66 2.78 -12.67
N GLU A 91 6.48 2.69 -13.71
CA GLU A 91 6.23 3.31 -15.02
C GLU A 91 4.88 2.92 -15.63
N GLU A 92 4.48 1.65 -15.56
CA GLU A 92 3.19 1.19 -16.08
C GLU A 92 2.01 1.89 -15.38
N TYR A 93 2.11 2.11 -14.07
CA TYR A 93 1.11 2.85 -13.31
C TYR A 93 1.10 4.34 -13.69
N LEU A 94 2.28 4.96 -13.84
CA LEU A 94 2.36 6.35 -14.31
C LEU A 94 1.74 6.50 -15.70
N GLY A 95 1.99 5.55 -16.61
CA GLY A 95 1.37 5.51 -17.93
C GLY A 95 -0.15 5.32 -17.91
N LYS A 96 -0.73 4.76 -16.84
CA LYS A 96 -2.20 4.68 -16.66
C LYS A 96 -2.78 6.01 -16.14
N ILE A 97 -2.08 6.70 -15.24
CA ILE A 97 -2.49 8.02 -14.75
C ILE A 97 -2.41 9.07 -15.87
N GLY A 98 -1.31 9.08 -16.64
CA GLY A 98 -1.10 10.06 -17.71
C GLY A 98 -2.11 9.97 -18.86
N ARG A 99 -2.90 8.90 -18.95
CA ARG A 99 -3.99 8.72 -19.92
C ARG A 99 -5.36 9.22 -19.42
N GLN A 100 -5.44 9.69 -18.17
CA GLN A 100 -6.68 10.17 -17.54
C GLN A 100 -6.77 11.71 -17.47
N VAL A 101 -5.89 12.42 -18.19
CA VAL A 101 -5.89 13.88 -18.33
C VAL A 101 -6.17 14.28 -19.77
#